data_AF-A0A958IIY4-F1
#
_entry.id   AF-A0A958IIY4-F1
#
_cell.length_a   1.000
_cell.length_b   1.000
_cell.length_c   1.000
_cell.angle_alpha   90.00
_cell.angle_beta   90.00
_cell.angle_gamma   90.00
#
_symmetry.space_group_name_H-M   'P 1'
#
loop_
_entity.id
_entity.type
_entity.pdbx_description
1 polymer ?
#
loop_
_entity_poly.entity_id
_entity_poly.type
_entity_poly.pdbx_seq_one_letter_code
_entity_poly.pdbx_strand_id
1 'polypeptide(L)'
;MKFSRYFVLFLFLTSILASAKTKDDDDHEGKLFNKDQFIAAFKEGYMNANFSMWSIDLEDGSKLEAITDIQQTTKTGAGAIDITLANWHEDDGTYEIYKTNAELLNYANQFKYSYSSIAIPEMFYDELNAELDDIRNKILEKYSDLKIEFGHENQKITISALYSYANGVSTEDIGDRIAFLLNQSRFINGTAIETLLELEENYRDKLFEQDLKYVTKTNLIYILGKWWLAELEKNDPPIKKEIKEGYFRYLHKNTYHIEMFNYGDSLIITQWIDIPNDVDGKYAGEILEKTKEIVADQGKPDGAALARAGWYPNYVEKTLLIEVKYVFDASYSGDDFFEYHNNVKYYFTPDVYDAIVELFEDYEY
;
A
#
# COMPACT_ATOMS: atom_id res chain seq x y z
N MET A 1 24.27 -14.56 -13.42
CA MET A 1 22.91 -14.92 -12.99
C MET A 1 22.72 -14.45 -11.56
N LYS A 2 21.88 -13.42 -11.35
CA LYS A 2 21.48 -12.93 -10.02
C LYS A 2 20.30 -13.79 -9.56
N PHE A 3 20.58 -14.88 -8.84
CA PHE A 3 19.51 -15.58 -8.12
C PHE A 3 19.11 -14.74 -6.90
N SER A 4 17.82 -14.47 -6.87
CA SER A 4 17.08 -13.46 -6.13
C SER A 4 17.09 -13.64 -4.61
N ARG A 5 17.29 -12.54 -3.86
CA ARG A 5 17.10 -12.46 -2.40
C ARG A 5 15.70 -12.91 -1.94
N TYR A 6 14.71 -12.90 -2.83
CA TYR A 6 13.34 -13.38 -2.55
C TYR A 6 13.24 -14.92 -2.47
N PHE A 7 14.12 -15.66 -3.16
CA PHE A 7 14.10 -17.13 -3.12
C PHE A 7 14.65 -17.67 -1.78
N VAL A 8 15.56 -16.91 -1.15
CA VAL A 8 16.04 -17.20 0.20
C VAL A 8 14.93 -16.92 1.22
N LEU A 9 14.19 -15.81 1.11
CA LEU A 9 13.04 -15.54 1.97
C LEU A 9 11.99 -16.67 1.92
N PHE A 10 11.70 -17.18 0.71
CA PHE A 10 10.69 -18.22 0.46
C PHE A 10 11.05 -19.61 1.05
N LEU A 11 12.33 -20.01 0.98
CA LEU A 11 12.80 -21.25 1.60
C LEU A 11 12.90 -21.15 3.14
N PHE A 12 13.05 -19.94 3.68
CA PHE A 12 13.11 -19.70 5.13
C PHE A 12 11.72 -19.70 5.79
N LEU A 13 10.70 -19.12 5.18
CA LEU A 13 9.32 -19.16 5.70
C LEU A 13 8.78 -20.59 5.83
N THR A 14 9.03 -21.43 4.82
CA THR A 14 8.53 -22.83 4.79
C THR A 14 9.19 -23.75 5.83
N SER A 15 10.43 -23.48 6.24
CA SER A 15 11.10 -24.28 7.29
C SER A 15 10.67 -23.91 8.71
N ILE A 16 10.14 -22.70 8.92
CA ILE A 16 9.62 -22.24 10.22
C ILE A 16 8.15 -22.68 10.42
N LEU A 17 7.35 -22.69 9.34
CA LEU A 17 5.96 -23.18 9.34
C LEU A 17 5.80 -24.63 9.82
N ALA A 18 6.83 -25.47 9.68
CA ALA A 18 6.81 -26.85 10.18
C ALA A 18 6.84 -26.97 11.72
N SER A 19 7.19 -25.89 12.44
CA SER A 19 7.31 -25.89 13.90
C SER A 19 6.09 -25.30 14.63
N ALA A 20 5.13 -24.70 13.92
CA ALA A 20 4.04 -23.90 14.50
C ALA A 20 2.72 -24.67 14.70
N LYS A 21 2.77 -25.99 14.91
CA LYS A 21 1.57 -26.81 15.20
C LYS A 21 1.55 -27.29 16.64
N THR A 22 1.08 -26.44 17.57
CA THR A 22 0.53 -26.90 18.85
C THR A 22 -0.55 -25.95 19.36
N LYS A 23 -1.68 -26.55 19.73
CA LYS A 23 -2.95 -26.03 20.25
C LYS A 23 -2.87 -25.18 21.52
N ASP A 24 -3.92 -24.35 21.65
CA ASP A 24 -4.67 -23.90 22.84
C ASP A 24 -3.87 -23.59 24.10
N ASP A 25 -3.87 -22.32 24.52
CA ASP A 25 -4.04 -21.90 25.93
C ASP A 25 -4.28 -20.38 26.00
N ASP A 26 -5.27 -20.00 26.83
CA ASP A 26 -5.92 -18.70 27.05
C ASP A 26 -5.03 -17.57 27.64
N ASP A 27 -3.78 -17.42 27.21
CA ASP A 27 -2.96 -16.26 27.57
C ASP A 27 -2.45 -15.57 26.31
N HIS A 28 -2.86 -14.32 26.07
CA HIS A 28 -2.29 -13.42 25.06
C HIS A 28 -0.80 -13.07 25.33
N GLU A 29 -0.07 -13.87 26.11
CA GLU A 29 1.39 -13.90 26.09
C GLU A 29 1.85 -14.71 24.87
N GLY A 30 1.87 -14.05 23.71
CA GLY A 30 2.45 -14.59 22.49
C GLY A 30 3.81 -15.23 22.77
N LYS A 31 3.91 -16.55 22.59
CA LYS A 31 5.14 -17.35 22.70
C LYS A 31 6.13 -17.02 21.57
N LEU A 32 6.54 -15.75 21.38
CA LEU A 32 7.02 -15.29 20.06
C LEU A 32 8.13 -14.20 20.08
N PHE A 33 8.94 -14.15 21.14
CA PHE A 33 10.30 -13.60 21.11
C PHE A 33 11.16 -14.42 22.07
N ASN A 34 12.13 -15.18 21.56
CA ASN A 34 13.02 -15.95 22.43
C ASN A 34 14.06 -15.01 23.07
N LYS A 35 13.63 -14.36 24.15
CA LYS A 35 14.41 -13.41 24.94
C LYS A 35 15.77 -13.99 25.34
N ASP A 36 15.79 -15.26 25.76
CA ASP A 36 17.02 -15.92 26.21
C ASP A 36 18.01 -16.11 25.06
N GLN A 37 17.53 -16.50 23.88
CA GLN A 37 18.37 -16.60 22.67
C GLN A 37 18.93 -15.23 22.25
N PHE A 38 18.11 -14.17 22.33
CA PHE A 38 18.56 -12.81 22.05
C PHE A 38 19.66 -12.36 23.01
N ILE A 39 19.44 -12.53 24.32
CA ILE A 39 20.41 -12.13 25.34
C ILE A 39 21.70 -12.93 25.22
N ALA A 40 21.62 -14.22 24.90
CA ALA A 40 22.80 -15.06 24.64
C ALA A 40 23.61 -14.51 23.45
N ALA A 41 22.96 -14.20 22.32
CA ALA A 41 23.62 -13.62 21.15
C ALA A 41 24.21 -12.23 21.46
N PHE A 42 23.50 -11.41 22.23
CA PHE A 42 23.98 -10.10 22.68
C PHE A 42 25.24 -10.21 23.56
N LYS A 43 25.30 -11.20 24.46
CA LYS A 43 26.48 -11.49 25.31
C LYS A 43 27.71 -11.85 24.48
N GLU A 44 27.55 -12.52 23.34
CA GLU A 44 28.67 -12.92 22.46
C GLU A 44 29.26 -11.73 21.67
N GLY A 45 28.50 -10.65 21.51
CA GLY A 45 28.98 -9.36 21.00
C GLY A 45 29.15 -9.27 19.48
N TYR A 46 28.60 -10.24 18.75
CA TYR A 46 28.34 -10.18 17.31
C TYR A 46 26.90 -10.67 17.11
N MET A 47 25.98 -9.79 16.72
CA MET A 47 24.62 -10.23 16.38
C MET A 47 24.43 -10.14 14.87
N ASN A 48 24.64 -11.26 14.19
CA ASN A 48 23.86 -11.59 13.01
C ASN A 48 22.88 -12.67 13.46
N ALA A 49 21.70 -12.25 13.89
CA ALA A 49 20.71 -13.16 14.42
C ALA A 49 19.34 -12.80 13.83
N ASN A 50 18.71 -13.82 13.26
CA ASN A 50 17.34 -13.75 12.78
C ASN A 50 16.46 -14.35 13.88
N PHE A 51 15.58 -13.53 14.45
CA PHE A 51 14.62 -13.98 15.44
C PHE A 51 13.25 -14.10 14.77
N SER A 52 12.63 -15.27 14.90
CA SER A 52 11.33 -15.66 14.32
C SER A 52 10.26 -15.80 15.42
N MET A 53 9.11 -16.43 15.16
CA MET A 53 7.82 -15.94 14.67
C MET A 53 7.24 -14.74 15.42
N TRP A 54 6.22 -14.02 14.99
CA TRP A 54 4.99 -13.95 15.81
C TRP A 54 3.83 -13.95 14.85
N SER A 55 2.72 -14.61 15.19
CA SER A 55 1.53 -14.56 14.36
C SER A 55 0.36 -14.02 15.14
N ILE A 56 -0.33 -13.05 14.56
CA ILE A 56 -1.70 -12.71 14.94
C ILE A 56 -2.60 -13.32 13.88
N ASP A 57 -3.63 -14.01 14.32
CA ASP A 57 -4.76 -14.35 13.46
C ASP A 57 -5.69 -13.13 13.48
N LEU A 58 -5.96 -12.56 12.31
CA LEU A 58 -6.84 -11.41 12.13
C LEU A 58 -8.30 -11.87 12.03
N GLU A 59 -9.26 -10.97 12.29
CA GLU A 59 -10.69 -11.32 12.33
C GLU A 59 -11.24 -11.86 10.99
N ASP A 60 -10.64 -11.44 9.88
CA ASP A 60 -10.97 -11.89 8.52
C ASP A 60 -10.39 -13.29 8.17
N GLY A 61 -9.68 -13.93 9.10
CA GLY A 61 -9.01 -15.21 8.91
C GLY A 61 -7.61 -15.11 8.29
N SER A 62 -7.16 -13.90 7.93
CA SER A 62 -5.78 -13.66 7.50
C SER A 62 -4.81 -13.73 8.68
N LYS A 63 -3.51 -13.79 8.37
CA LYS A 63 -2.47 -13.99 9.39
C LYS A 63 -1.33 -12.99 9.21
N LEU A 64 -1.07 -12.22 10.26
CA LEU A 64 0.05 -11.27 10.32
C LEU A 64 1.25 -11.92 10.99
N GLU A 65 2.32 -12.15 10.23
CA GLU A 65 3.56 -12.73 10.74
C GLU A 65 4.69 -11.69 10.83
N ALA A 66 5.41 -11.56 11.96
CA ALA A 66 6.62 -10.72 11.99
C ALA A 66 7.94 -11.44 12.29
N ILE A 67 8.94 -11.02 11.53
CA ILE A 67 10.34 -11.46 11.54
C ILE A 67 11.20 -10.26 11.94
N THR A 68 12.19 -10.48 12.81
CA THR A 68 13.16 -9.44 13.18
C THR A 68 14.57 -9.90 12.83
N ASP A 69 15.19 -9.19 11.90
CA ASP A 69 16.57 -9.42 11.48
C ASP A 69 17.48 -8.38 12.14
N ILE A 70 18.40 -8.84 12.98
CA ILE A 70 19.34 -7.97 13.69
C ILE A 70 20.72 -8.10 13.06
N GLN A 71 21.25 -6.99 12.55
CA GLN A 71 22.61 -6.87 12.04
C GLN A 71 23.40 -5.88 12.89
N GLN A 72 24.15 -6.39 13.86
CA GLN A 72 25.09 -5.63 14.66
C GLN A 72 26.53 -5.98 14.26
N THR A 73 27.21 -4.99 13.67
CA THR A 73 28.51 -5.19 13.03
C THR A 73 29.69 -5.24 14.02
N THR A 74 29.54 -4.73 15.25
CA THR A 74 30.59 -4.68 16.29
C THR A 74 30.05 -4.61 17.73
N LYS A 75 30.86 -5.04 18.72
CA LYS A 75 30.60 -4.88 20.18
C LYS A 75 30.36 -3.43 20.63
N THR A 76 30.91 -2.48 19.89
CA THR A 76 30.73 -1.03 20.04
C THR A 76 30.42 -0.48 18.65
N GLY A 77 29.18 -0.06 18.40
CA GLY A 77 28.77 0.37 17.06
C GLY A 77 27.26 0.47 16.91
N ALA A 78 26.85 1.04 15.78
CA ALA A 78 25.48 1.06 15.32
C ALA A 78 25.08 -0.33 14.82
N GLY A 79 23.98 -0.87 15.34
CA GLY A 79 23.27 -2.02 14.78
C GLY A 79 22.01 -1.52 14.08
N ALA A 80 21.79 -2.02 12.86
CA ALA A 80 20.51 -1.88 12.17
C ALA A 80 19.65 -3.10 12.48
N ILE A 81 18.37 -2.86 12.72
CA ILE A 81 17.40 -3.89 13.05
C ILE A 81 16.24 -3.74 12.08
N ASP A 82 16.11 -4.70 11.17
CA ASP A 82 15.01 -4.74 10.21
C ASP A 82 13.86 -5.54 10.82
N ILE A 83 12.72 -4.90 11.03
CA ILE A 83 11.48 -5.55 11.46
C ILE A 83 10.59 -5.68 10.24
N THR A 84 10.36 -6.92 9.81
CA THR A 84 9.49 -7.25 8.68
C THR A 84 8.20 -7.86 9.20
N LEU A 85 7.05 -7.29 8.88
CA LEU A 85 5.73 -7.91 9.06
C LEU A 85 5.19 -8.34 7.70
N ALA A 86 4.52 -9.48 7.64
CA ALA A 86 3.97 -10.05 6.42
C ALA A 86 2.52 -10.44 6.71
N ASN A 87 1.57 -9.75 6.06
CA ASN A 87 0.16 -10.12 6.11
C ASN A 87 -0.15 -11.10 4.98
N TRP A 88 -0.68 -12.28 5.28
CA TRP A 88 -1.08 -13.27 4.28
C TRP A 88 -2.58 -13.15 3.98
N HIS A 89 -2.91 -12.77 2.74
CA HIS A 89 -4.27 -12.83 2.20
C HIS A 89 -4.63 -14.24 1.71
N GLU A 90 -5.59 -14.91 2.34
CA GLU A 90 -6.01 -16.26 1.94
C GLU A 90 -6.63 -16.30 0.54
N ASP A 91 -7.38 -15.25 0.17
CA ASP A 91 -8.18 -15.18 -1.06
C ASP A 91 -7.36 -15.26 -2.35
N ASP A 92 -6.16 -14.67 -2.36
CA ASP A 92 -5.28 -14.63 -3.52
C ASP A 92 -3.91 -15.30 -3.30
N GLY A 93 -3.65 -15.78 -2.08
CA GLY A 93 -2.41 -16.44 -1.69
C GLY A 93 -1.19 -15.52 -1.71
N THR A 94 -1.39 -14.20 -1.57
CA THR A 94 -0.31 -13.20 -1.59
C THR A 94 0.09 -12.72 -0.19
N TYR A 95 1.27 -12.11 -0.10
CA TYR A 95 1.78 -11.47 1.11
C TYR A 95 1.93 -9.96 0.90
N GLU A 96 1.31 -9.17 1.77
CA GLU A 96 1.65 -7.75 1.92
C GLU A 96 2.78 -7.60 2.94
N ILE A 97 3.94 -7.09 2.51
CA ILE A 97 5.15 -7.03 3.32
C ILE A 97 5.40 -5.60 3.79
N TYR A 98 5.37 -5.41 5.11
CA TYR A 98 5.68 -4.18 5.81
C TYR A 98 7.09 -4.24 6.36
N LYS A 99 7.93 -3.25 6.05
CA LYS A 99 9.31 -3.16 6.55
C LYS A 99 9.50 -1.89 7.34
N THR A 100 9.99 -2.04 8.56
CA THR A 100 10.34 -0.94 9.45
C THR A 100 11.73 -1.17 10.02
N ASN A 101 12.39 -0.07 10.39
CA ASN A 101 13.75 -0.12 10.88
C ASN A 101 13.78 0.38 12.33
N ALA A 102 14.55 -0.32 13.14
CA ALA A 102 15.04 0.18 14.40
C ALA A 102 16.57 0.28 14.36
N GLU A 103 17.11 1.19 15.15
CA GLU A 103 18.54 1.43 15.28
C GLU A 103 18.93 1.29 16.74
N LEU A 104 20.02 0.57 17.00
CA LEU A 104 20.63 0.44 18.31
C LEU A 104 22.06 0.97 18.27
N LEU A 105 22.33 2.04 19.01
CA LEU A 105 23.65 2.61 19.20
C LEU A 105 24.14 2.30 20.61
N ASN A 106 25.12 1.41 20.73
CA ASN A 106 25.76 1.11 22.01
C ASN A 106 27.12 1.82 22.10
N TYR A 107 27.30 2.66 23.12
CA TYR A 107 28.52 3.46 23.29
C TYR A 107 28.80 3.75 24.77
N ALA A 108 30.02 3.42 25.22
CA ALA A 108 30.42 3.54 26.63
C ALA A 108 29.43 2.82 27.57
N ASN A 109 28.91 3.53 28.58
CA ASN A 109 27.96 2.99 29.56
C ASN A 109 26.51 3.39 29.26
N GLN A 110 26.16 3.45 27.97
CA GLN A 110 24.83 3.81 27.54
C GLN A 110 24.46 3.16 26.21
N PHE A 111 23.17 2.95 26.01
CA PHE A 111 22.63 2.66 24.69
C PHE A 111 21.57 3.70 24.32
N LYS A 112 21.48 3.99 23.02
CA LYS A 112 20.37 4.71 22.40
C LYS A 112 19.65 3.77 21.44
N TYR A 113 18.33 3.73 21.55
CA TYR A 113 17.43 3.00 20.67
C TYR A 113 16.56 4.01 19.91
N SER A 114 16.36 3.78 18.62
CA SER A 114 15.46 4.57 17.79
C SER A 114 14.62 3.64 16.94
N TYR A 115 13.33 3.91 16.80
CA TYR A 115 12.41 3.11 16.00
C TYR A 115 11.43 4.02 15.25
N SER A 116 11.00 3.58 14.07
CA SER A 116 9.95 4.22 13.29
C SER A 116 8.97 3.17 12.78
N SER A 117 7.68 3.39 13.01
CA SER A 117 6.60 2.49 12.57
C SER A 117 6.43 2.45 11.05
N ILE A 118 5.48 1.63 10.60
CA ILE A 118 4.89 1.78 9.27
C ILE A 118 4.32 3.19 9.09
N ALA A 119 4.18 3.62 7.84
CA ALA A 119 3.50 4.88 7.53
C ALA A 119 2.00 4.74 7.81
N ILE A 120 1.43 5.73 8.49
CA ILE A 120 0.04 5.80 8.91
C ILE A 120 -0.62 6.94 8.13
N PRO A 121 -1.66 6.67 7.32
CA PRO A 121 -2.40 7.73 6.65
C PRO A 121 -2.87 8.79 7.65
N GLU A 122 -2.64 10.06 7.34
CA GLU A 122 -2.90 11.19 8.26
C GLU A 122 -4.36 11.21 8.76
N MET A 123 -5.31 10.80 7.92
CA MET A 123 -6.73 10.72 8.27
C MET A 123 -7.07 9.70 9.37
N PHE A 124 -6.23 8.68 9.59
CA PHE A 124 -6.43 7.65 10.61
C PHE A 124 -5.50 7.82 11.82
N TYR A 125 -4.64 8.84 11.80
CA TYR A 125 -3.59 8.99 12.80
C TYR A 125 -4.14 9.15 14.22
N ASP A 126 -5.16 9.99 14.41
CA ASP A 126 -5.71 10.25 15.74
C ASP A 126 -6.41 9.03 16.35
N GLU A 127 -7.16 8.28 15.53
CA GLU A 127 -7.84 7.04 15.95
C GLU A 127 -6.81 5.97 16.31
N LEU A 128 -5.82 5.74 15.46
CA LEU A 128 -4.76 4.78 15.71
C LEU A 128 -3.86 5.17 16.90
N ASN A 129 -3.61 6.46 17.09
CA ASN A 129 -2.82 6.93 18.23
C ASN A 129 -3.54 6.70 19.57
N ALA A 130 -4.88 6.72 19.60
CA ALA A 130 -5.65 6.37 20.78
C ALA A 130 -5.53 4.88 21.14
N GLU A 131 -5.58 3.99 20.14
CA GLU A 131 -5.38 2.54 20.36
C GLU A 131 -3.98 2.20 20.87
N LEU A 132 -2.98 2.96 20.43
CA LEU A 132 -1.58 2.77 20.85
C LEU A 132 -1.25 3.35 22.23
N ASP A 133 -2.17 4.07 22.89
CA ASP A 133 -1.91 4.69 24.19
C ASP A 133 -1.67 3.64 25.30
N ASP A 134 -2.33 2.48 25.27
CA ASP A 134 -2.08 1.41 26.24
C ASP A 134 -0.65 0.86 26.11
N ILE A 135 -0.18 0.66 24.88
CA ILE A 135 1.20 0.21 24.60
C ILE A 135 2.20 1.29 25.03
N ARG A 136 1.92 2.57 24.75
CA ARG A 136 2.73 3.70 25.21
C ARG A 136 2.87 3.71 26.73
N ASN A 137 1.77 3.53 27.46
CA ASN A 137 1.79 3.49 28.93
C ASN A 137 2.60 2.30 29.45
N LYS A 138 2.42 1.10 28.88
CA LYS A 138 3.24 -0.08 29.22
C LYS A 138 4.73 0.15 29.02
N ILE A 139 5.11 0.83 27.94
CA ILE A 139 6.51 1.19 27.65
C ILE A 139 7.09 2.12 28.72
N LEU A 140 6.33 3.15 29.10
CA LEU A 140 6.76 4.15 30.08
C LEU A 140 6.83 3.60 31.52
N GLU A 141 5.96 2.66 31.88
CA GLU A 141 5.86 2.14 33.24
C GLU A 141 6.85 1.02 33.56
N LYS A 142 7.21 0.19 32.57
CA LYS A 142 8.00 -1.03 32.83
C LYS A 142 9.40 -0.76 33.37
N TYR A 143 10.09 0.22 32.80
CA TYR A 143 11.48 0.55 33.10
C TYR A 143 11.65 2.05 33.33
N SER A 144 11.50 2.47 34.59
CA SER A 144 11.64 3.89 35.00
C SER A 144 13.03 4.50 34.75
N ASP A 145 14.04 3.66 34.50
CA ASP A 145 15.42 4.03 34.19
C ASP A 145 15.68 4.27 32.70
N LEU A 146 14.72 3.94 31.82
CA LEU A 146 14.73 4.34 30.42
C LEU A 146 14.14 5.74 30.26
N LYS A 147 14.88 6.63 29.60
CA LYS A 147 14.33 7.91 29.12
C LYS A 147 13.74 7.68 27.74
N ILE A 148 12.42 7.69 27.64
CA ILE A 148 11.69 7.37 26.42
C ILE A 148 10.95 8.61 25.93
N GLU A 149 11.09 8.90 24.64
CA GLU A 149 10.40 9.95 23.92
C GLU A 149 9.59 9.33 22.78
N PHE A 150 8.30 9.65 22.75
CA PHE A 150 7.42 9.33 21.63
C PHE A 150 7.29 10.55 20.74
N GLY A 151 7.33 10.34 19.44
CA GLY A 151 7.19 11.38 18.45
C GLY A 151 6.31 10.97 17.28
N HIS A 152 6.04 11.97 16.44
CA HIS A 152 5.38 11.81 15.16
C HIS A 152 6.22 12.53 14.12
N GLU A 153 6.69 11.80 13.11
CA GLU A 153 7.45 12.38 12.02
C GLU A 153 7.09 11.69 10.70
N ASN A 154 6.80 12.47 9.66
CA ASN A 154 6.51 11.96 8.31
C ASN A 154 5.47 10.82 8.31
N GLN A 155 4.34 11.01 8.98
CA GLN A 155 3.26 10.00 9.07
C GLN A 155 3.69 8.71 9.77
N LYS A 156 4.70 8.74 10.63
CA LYS A 156 5.18 7.59 11.40
C LYS A 156 5.27 7.90 12.87
N ILE A 157 4.95 6.91 13.69
CA ILE A 157 5.22 6.96 15.13
C ILE A 157 6.69 6.65 15.33
N THR A 158 7.37 7.49 16.09
CA THR A 158 8.77 7.32 16.43
C THR A 158 8.93 7.09 17.92
N ILE A 159 9.87 6.21 18.27
CA ILE A 159 10.26 5.95 19.65
C ILE A 159 11.75 6.15 19.74
N SER A 160 12.18 7.04 20.63
CA SER A 160 13.57 7.19 21.03
C SER A 160 13.71 6.80 22.49
N ALA A 161 14.63 5.88 22.79
CA ALA A 161 14.94 5.51 24.17
C ALA A 161 16.44 5.66 24.46
N LEU A 162 16.77 6.21 25.63
CA LEU A 162 18.12 6.35 26.14
C LEU A 162 18.22 5.65 27.49
N TYR A 163 19.19 4.76 27.61
CA TYR A 163 19.55 4.11 28.87
C TYR A 163 20.99 4.43 29.24
N SER A 164 21.21 4.93 30.46
CA SER A 164 22.54 5.13 31.02
C SER A 164 22.70 4.21 32.23
N TYR A 165 23.77 3.40 32.24
CA TYR A 165 24.03 2.42 33.28
C TYR A 165 25.38 2.65 33.99
N ALA A 166 25.52 2.13 35.21
CA ALA A 166 26.78 2.19 35.95
C ALA A 166 27.75 1.08 35.49
N ASN A 167 29.05 1.25 35.80
CA ASN A 167 30.03 0.18 35.63
C ASN A 167 29.62 -1.04 36.48
N GLY A 168 29.50 -2.21 35.85
CA GLY A 168 29.17 -3.46 36.54
C GLY A 168 27.71 -3.91 36.43
N VAL A 169 26.85 -3.16 35.73
CA VAL A 169 25.52 -3.66 35.32
C VAL A 169 25.69 -4.88 34.40
N SER A 170 24.87 -5.90 34.60
CA SER A 170 24.99 -7.13 33.83
C SER A 170 24.58 -6.92 32.37
N THR A 171 25.24 -7.61 31.44
CA THR A 171 24.85 -7.64 30.03
C THR A 171 23.42 -8.15 29.84
N GLU A 172 22.92 -8.95 30.80
CA GLU A 172 21.55 -9.45 30.85
C GLU A 172 20.54 -8.34 31.12
N ASP A 173 20.81 -7.47 32.10
CA ASP A 173 19.95 -6.31 32.38
C ASP A 173 19.86 -5.36 31.18
N ILE A 174 20.97 -5.16 30.47
CA ILE A 174 21.01 -4.34 29.25
C ILE A 174 20.22 -5.02 28.13
N GLY A 175 20.47 -6.31 27.91
CA GLY A 175 19.76 -7.12 26.92
C GLY A 175 18.26 -7.17 27.16
N ASP A 176 17.82 -7.27 28.41
CA ASP A 176 16.41 -7.25 28.84
C ASP A 176 15.67 -6.00 28.37
N ARG A 177 16.29 -4.83 28.52
CA ARG A 177 15.69 -3.54 28.12
C ARG A 177 15.61 -3.40 26.61
N ILE A 178 16.63 -3.86 25.88
CA ILE A 178 16.63 -3.85 24.41
C ILE A 178 15.57 -4.82 23.89
N ALA A 179 15.52 -6.04 24.43
CA ALA A 179 14.51 -7.04 24.14
C ALA A 179 13.09 -6.49 24.35
N PHE A 180 12.87 -5.80 25.47
CA PHE A 180 11.61 -5.14 25.75
C PHE A 180 11.25 -4.10 24.68
N LEU A 181 12.13 -3.15 24.37
CA LEU A 181 11.89 -2.10 23.37
C LEU A 181 11.61 -2.68 21.98
N LEU A 182 12.35 -3.73 21.58
CA LEU A 182 12.12 -4.44 20.32
C LEU A 182 10.74 -5.11 20.29
N ASN A 183 10.37 -5.79 21.37
CA ASN A 183 9.08 -6.45 21.47
C ASN A 183 7.94 -5.43 21.39
N GLN A 184 8.05 -4.32 22.12
CA GLN A 184 7.03 -3.26 22.09
C GLN A 184 6.94 -2.57 20.72
N SER A 185 8.05 -2.41 20.01
CA SER A 185 8.05 -1.85 18.65
C SER A 185 7.34 -2.78 17.65
N ARG A 186 7.49 -4.10 17.80
CA ARG A 186 6.72 -5.09 17.02
C ARG A 186 5.22 -5.00 17.31
N PHE A 187 4.83 -4.91 18.58
CA PHE A 187 3.43 -4.73 18.97
C PHE A 187 2.82 -3.46 18.39
N ILE A 188 3.55 -2.33 18.42
CA ILE A 188 3.09 -1.09 17.82
C ILE A 188 2.80 -1.25 16.33
N ASN A 189 3.67 -1.92 15.57
CA ASN A 189 3.39 -2.19 14.15
C ASN A 189 2.22 -3.16 13.96
N GLY A 190 2.13 -4.22 14.79
CA GLY A 190 1.04 -5.20 14.69
C GLY A 190 -0.32 -4.55 14.91
N THR A 191 -0.47 -3.86 16.03
CA THR A 191 -1.68 -3.09 16.36
C THR A 191 -1.95 -2.00 15.32
N ALA A 192 -0.91 -1.30 14.86
CA ALA A 192 -1.10 -0.30 13.81
C ALA A 192 -1.63 -0.90 12.50
N ILE A 193 -1.14 -2.06 12.07
CA ILE A 193 -1.63 -2.73 10.85
C ILE A 193 -3.06 -3.21 11.05
N GLU A 194 -3.34 -3.92 12.13
CA GLU A 194 -4.66 -4.45 12.45
C GLU A 194 -5.72 -3.33 12.49
N THR A 195 -5.47 -2.28 13.28
CA THR A 195 -6.36 -1.13 13.35
C THR A 195 -6.48 -0.42 12.00
N LEU A 196 -5.40 -0.29 11.22
CA LEU A 196 -5.49 0.31 9.89
C LEU A 196 -6.36 -0.52 8.95
N LEU A 197 -6.27 -1.85 8.96
CA LEU A 197 -7.11 -2.68 8.10
C LEU A 197 -8.59 -2.48 8.42
N GLU A 198 -8.96 -2.48 9.70
CA GLU A 198 -10.34 -2.21 10.15
C GLU A 198 -10.81 -0.80 9.77
N LEU A 199 -9.96 0.22 9.98
CA LEU A 199 -10.29 1.60 9.65
C LEU A 199 -10.43 1.82 8.14
N GLU A 200 -9.56 1.19 7.35
CA GLU A 200 -9.60 1.23 5.89
C GLU A 200 -10.87 0.56 5.34
N GLU A 201 -11.26 -0.59 5.90
CA GLU A 201 -12.51 -1.29 5.55
C GLU A 201 -13.73 -0.45 5.93
N ASN A 202 -13.80 0.01 7.18
CA ASN A 202 -14.90 0.87 7.65
C ASN A 202 -15.01 2.17 6.83
N TYR A 203 -13.87 2.75 6.45
CA TYR A 203 -13.85 3.93 5.60
C TYR A 203 -14.38 3.60 4.20
N ARG A 204 -13.93 2.48 3.62
CA ARG A 204 -14.38 2.01 2.32
C ARG A 204 -15.89 1.76 2.29
N ASP A 205 -16.43 1.09 3.29
CA ASP A 205 -17.88 0.83 3.41
C ASP A 205 -18.66 2.15 3.48
N LYS A 206 -18.20 3.09 4.30
CA LYS A 206 -18.77 4.45 4.34
C LYS A 206 -18.70 5.16 2.99
N LEU A 207 -17.61 4.99 2.22
CA LEU A 207 -17.51 5.56 0.87
C LEU A 207 -18.56 4.94 -0.06
N PHE A 208 -18.82 3.65 0.04
CA PHE A 208 -19.84 2.95 -0.74
C PHE A 208 -21.26 3.36 -0.38
N GLU A 209 -21.53 3.69 0.89
CA GLU A 209 -22.86 4.07 1.36
C GLU A 209 -23.16 5.58 1.25
N GLN A 210 -22.16 6.44 1.25
CA GLN A 210 -22.38 7.89 1.29
C GLN A 210 -22.66 8.52 -0.07
N ASP A 211 -23.45 9.58 -0.06
CA ASP A 211 -23.64 10.49 -1.19
C ASP A 211 -22.35 11.30 -1.46
N LEU A 212 -21.52 10.79 -2.36
CA LEU A 212 -20.32 11.47 -2.82
C LEU A 212 -20.71 12.57 -3.80
N LYS A 213 -20.31 13.79 -3.46
CA LYS A 213 -20.21 14.86 -4.44
C LYS A 213 -18.91 14.71 -5.18
N TYR A 214 -17.79 14.62 -4.45
CA TYR A 214 -16.46 14.62 -5.05
C TYR A 214 -15.61 13.46 -4.52
N VAL A 215 -14.89 12.79 -5.42
CA VAL A 215 -13.95 11.70 -5.11
C VAL A 215 -12.55 12.27 -5.19
N THR A 216 -11.91 12.38 -4.03
CA THR A 216 -10.48 12.71 -3.93
C THR A 216 -9.64 11.53 -4.41
N LYS A 217 -8.34 11.76 -4.63
CA LYS A 217 -7.38 10.66 -4.92
C LYS A 217 -7.38 9.60 -3.83
N THR A 218 -7.46 10.02 -2.56
CA THR A 218 -7.54 9.10 -1.42
C THR A 218 -8.80 8.24 -1.49
N ASN A 219 -9.98 8.84 -1.72
CA ASN A 219 -11.23 8.10 -1.85
C ASN A 219 -11.17 7.08 -2.99
N LEU A 220 -10.55 7.44 -4.12
CA LEU A 220 -10.39 6.55 -5.25
C LEU A 220 -9.59 5.29 -4.91
N ILE A 221 -8.50 5.44 -4.15
CA ILE A 221 -7.65 4.32 -3.72
C ILE A 221 -8.46 3.32 -2.90
N TYR A 222 -9.35 3.81 -2.04
CA TYR A 222 -10.18 2.94 -1.20
C TYR A 222 -11.35 2.31 -1.98
N ILE A 223 -11.96 3.04 -2.92
CA ILE A 223 -13.05 2.50 -3.76
C ILE A 223 -12.51 1.44 -4.73
N LEU A 224 -11.42 1.73 -5.45
CA LEU A 224 -10.87 0.85 -6.50
C LEU A 224 -9.84 -0.17 -5.98
N GLY A 225 -9.21 0.08 -4.83
CA GLY A 225 -8.21 -0.78 -4.18
C GLY A 225 -6.75 -0.36 -4.39
N LYS A 226 -5.84 -0.83 -3.51
CA LYS A 226 -4.40 -0.49 -3.50
C LYS A 226 -3.65 -0.87 -4.79
N TRP A 227 -4.08 -1.91 -5.52
CA TRP A 227 -3.50 -2.26 -6.83
C TRP A 227 -3.62 -1.12 -7.86
N TRP A 228 -4.59 -0.23 -7.69
CA TRP A 228 -4.77 0.96 -8.51
C TRP A 228 -3.63 1.97 -8.35
N LEU A 229 -3.07 2.12 -7.14
CA LEU A 229 -1.91 3.01 -6.90
C LEU A 229 -0.72 2.60 -7.74
N ALA A 230 -0.44 1.29 -7.81
CA ALA A 230 0.66 0.77 -8.59
C ALA A 230 0.47 1.05 -10.10
N GLU A 231 -0.77 0.98 -10.61
CA GLU A 231 -1.09 1.32 -12.01
C GLU A 231 -1.02 2.84 -12.29
N LEU A 232 -1.37 3.68 -11.32
CA LEU A 232 -1.18 5.13 -11.40
C LEU A 232 0.31 5.49 -11.41
N GLU A 233 1.11 4.91 -10.51
CA GLU A 233 2.54 5.24 -10.34
C GLU A 233 3.43 4.70 -11.47
N LYS A 234 3.07 3.55 -12.06
CA LYS A 234 3.86 2.91 -13.11
C LYS A 234 3.79 3.62 -14.47
N ASN A 235 2.74 4.42 -14.70
CA ASN A 235 2.37 4.88 -16.04
C ASN A 235 2.29 6.42 -16.19
N ASP A 236 2.66 7.18 -15.16
CA ASP A 236 2.70 8.64 -15.24
C ASP A 236 4.13 9.12 -15.60
N PRO A 237 4.46 9.51 -16.85
CA PRO A 237 5.54 10.46 -17.04
C PRO A 237 5.19 11.71 -16.22
N PRO A 238 6.16 12.47 -15.68
CA PRO A 238 5.85 13.61 -14.83
C PRO A 238 5.09 14.65 -15.65
N ILE A 239 3.76 14.63 -15.60
CA ILE A 239 2.95 15.74 -16.04
C ILE A 239 3.23 16.83 -15.02
N LYS A 240 4.11 17.76 -15.41
CA LYS A 240 4.32 19.01 -14.70
C LYS A 240 2.99 19.77 -14.63
N LYS A 241 2.22 19.53 -13.59
CA LYS A 241 1.26 20.43 -12.92
C LYS A 241 0.38 19.60 -12.02
N GLU A 242 0.35 19.98 -10.74
CA GLU A 242 -0.75 19.79 -9.78
C GLU A 242 -1.91 18.98 -10.37
N ILE A 243 -1.90 17.66 -10.17
CA ILE A 243 -3.08 16.82 -10.36
C ILE A 243 -4.13 17.44 -9.44
N LYS A 244 -5.04 18.23 -10.03
CA LYS A 244 -6.18 18.75 -9.29
C LYS A 244 -6.95 17.53 -8.81
N GLU A 245 -7.45 17.58 -7.58
CA GLU A 245 -8.32 16.54 -7.02
C GLU A 245 -9.37 16.15 -8.08
N GLY A 246 -9.83 14.89 -8.15
CA GLY A 246 -10.86 14.46 -9.11
C GLY A 246 -10.38 14.20 -10.54
N TYR A 247 -9.09 14.38 -10.87
CA TYR A 247 -8.51 13.90 -12.14
C TYR A 247 -7.64 12.66 -11.91
N PHE A 248 -7.82 11.65 -12.75
CA PHE A 248 -7.09 10.38 -12.68
C PHE A 248 -6.72 9.91 -14.08
N ARG A 249 -5.52 9.35 -14.25
CA ARG A 249 -5.05 8.78 -15.52
C ARG A 249 -4.24 7.53 -15.28
N TYR A 250 -4.46 6.52 -16.11
CA TYR A 250 -3.67 5.29 -16.11
C TYR A 250 -3.60 4.68 -17.51
N LEU A 251 -2.66 3.76 -17.72
CA LEU A 251 -2.54 3.00 -18.95
C LEU A 251 -3.19 1.62 -18.74
N HIS A 252 -4.22 1.28 -19.52
CA HIS A 252 -4.85 -0.03 -19.42
C HIS A 252 -4.08 -1.04 -20.28
N LYS A 253 -3.64 -2.16 -19.68
CA LYS A 253 -2.94 -3.28 -20.36
C LYS A 253 -1.78 -2.89 -21.29
N ASN A 254 -1.15 -1.73 -21.05
CA ASN A 254 -0.15 -1.13 -21.94
C ASN A 254 -0.62 -0.80 -23.37
N THR A 255 -1.94 -0.70 -23.60
CA THR A 255 -2.51 -0.50 -24.94
C THR A 255 -3.10 0.90 -25.16
N TYR A 256 -3.82 1.44 -24.18
CA TYR A 256 -4.47 2.75 -24.30
C TYR A 256 -4.58 3.46 -22.96
N HIS A 257 -4.63 4.80 -22.99
CA HIS A 257 -4.82 5.58 -21.78
C HIS A 257 -6.29 5.71 -21.44
N ILE A 258 -6.62 5.55 -20.16
CA ILE A 258 -7.91 5.94 -19.60
C ILE A 258 -7.66 7.13 -18.68
N GLU A 259 -8.46 8.18 -18.86
CA GLU A 259 -8.53 9.31 -17.96
C GLU A 259 -9.93 9.42 -17.38
N MET A 260 -10.02 9.90 -16.15
CA MET A 260 -11.27 10.11 -15.45
C MET A 260 -11.26 11.52 -14.85
N PHE A 261 -12.35 12.23 -15.08
CA PHE A 261 -12.59 13.56 -14.55
C PHE A 261 -13.89 13.54 -13.76
N ASN A 262 -13.78 13.79 -12.47
CA ASN A 262 -14.90 13.97 -11.58
C ASN A 262 -15.13 15.47 -11.35
N TYR A 263 -16.30 15.95 -11.75
CA TYR A 263 -16.70 17.35 -11.60
C TYR A 263 -17.71 17.60 -10.48
N GLY A 264 -18.05 16.58 -9.69
CA GLY A 264 -19.10 16.69 -8.70
C GLY A 264 -20.44 16.18 -9.21
N ASP A 265 -20.94 16.88 -10.21
CA ASP A 265 -22.22 16.63 -10.87
C ASP A 265 -22.12 15.67 -12.07
N SER A 266 -20.90 15.27 -12.42
CA SER A 266 -20.65 14.40 -13.56
C SER A 266 -19.30 13.70 -13.45
N LEU A 267 -19.25 12.49 -14.00
CA LEU A 267 -18.05 11.71 -14.19
C LEU A 267 -17.81 11.56 -15.69
N ILE A 268 -16.66 12.01 -16.16
CA ILE A 268 -16.23 11.84 -17.55
C ILE A 268 -15.09 10.84 -17.55
N ILE A 269 -15.25 9.74 -18.26
CA ILE A 269 -14.21 8.75 -18.50
C ILE A 269 -13.82 8.84 -19.97
N THR A 270 -12.54 9.06 -20.25
CA THR A 270 -12.04 9.17 -21.61
C THR A 270 -10.99 8.12 -21.92
N GLN A 271 -11.09 7.51 -23.08
CA GLN A 271 -10.07 6.65 -23.65
C GLN A 271 -9.32 7.38 -24.76
N TRP A 272 -7.99 7.28 -24.76
CA TRP A 272 -7.14 7.83 -25.82
C TRP A 272 -6.58 6.68 -26.65
N ILE A 273 -6.78 6.77 -27.96
CA ILE A 273 -6.29 5.78 -28.93
C ILE A 273 -5.42 6.51 -29.93
N ASP A 274 -4.12 6.20 -29.89
CA ASP A 274 -3.17 6.73 -30.86
C ASP A 274 -3.33 6.02 -32.20
N ILE A 275 -3.45 6.80 -33.27
CA ILE A 275 -3.46 6.30 -34.63
C ILE A 275 -2.04 5.84 -34.98
N PRO A 276 -1.87 4.58 -35.41
CA PRO A 276 -0.57 4.06 -35.83
C PRO A 276 0.09 4.91 -36.93
N ASN A 277 1.42 4.94 -36.95
CA ASN A 277 2.15 5.80 -37.90
C ASN A 277 2.06 5.32 -39.35
N ASP A 278 1.72 4.05 -39.54
CA ASP A 278 1.48 3.34 -40.78
C ASP A 278 0.07 3.56 -41.36
N VAL A 279 -0.80 4.28 -40.66
CA VAL A 279 -2.08 4.73 -41.20
C VAL A 279 -1.90 6.04 -41.97
N ASP A 280 -2.41 6.10 -43.21
CA ASP A 280 -2.31 7.31 -44.04
C ASP A 280 -3.22 8.44 -43.50
N GLY A 281 -2.57 9.52 -43.04
CA GLY A 281 -3.24 10.67 -42.44
C GLY A 281 -4.25 11.39 -43.35
N LYS A 282 -4.26 11.15 -44.67
CA LYS A 282 -5.29 11.71 -45.56
C LYS A 282 -6.70 11.18 -45.23
N TYR A 283 -6.80 10.02 -44.57
CA TYR A 283 -8.06 9.40 -44.17
C TYR A 283 -8.53 9.82 -42.77
N ALA A 284 -7.84 10.74 -42.10
CA ALA A 284 -8.19 11.15 -40.72
C ALA A 284 -9.68 11.49 -40.55
N GLY A 285 -10.28 12.24 -41.48
CA GLY A 285 -11.70 12.57 -41.44
C GLY A 285 -12.61 11.35 -41.54
N GLU A 286 -12.29 10.38 -42.41
CA GLU A 286 -13.06 9.15 -42.60
C GLU A 286 -12.93 8.22 -41.38
N ILE A 287 -11.71 8.10 -40.84
CA ILE A 287 -11.42 7.36 -39.60
C ILE A 287 -12.27 7.89 -38.45
N LEU A 288 -12.36 9.22 -38.28
CA LEU A 288 -13.19 9.80 -37.21
C LEU A 288 -14.67 9.47 -37.41
N GLU A 289 -15.23 9.58 -38.62
CA GLU A 289 -16.64 9.28 -38.86
C GLU A 289 -16.96 7.80 -38.61
N LYS A 290 -16.12 6.88 -39.10
CA LYS A 290 -16.27 5.45 -38.79
C LYS A 290 -16.10 5.15 -37.30
N THR A 291 -15.20 5.86 -36.61
CA THR A 291 -15.05 5.74 -35.14
C THR A 291 -16.33 6.18 -34.41
N LYS A 292 -16.99 7.26 -34.87
CA LYS A 292 -18.28 7.69 -34.30
C LYS A 292 -19.38 6.65 -34.55
N GLU A 293 -19.39 6.01 -35.71
CA GLU A 293 -20.30 4.92 -36.02
C GLU A 293 -20.07 3.73 -35.09
N ILE A 294 -18.80 3.30 -34.90
CA ILE A 294 -18.44 2.23 -33.94
C ILE A 294 -18.97 2.56 -32.53
N VAL A 295 -18.71 3.76 -32.03
CA VAL A 295 -19.20 4.17 -30.69
C VAL A 295 -20.73 4.22 -30.63
N ALA A 296 -21.39 4.65 -31.70
CA ALA A 296 -22.85 4.69 -31.76
C ALA A 296 -23.46 3.27 -31.78
N ASP A 297 -22.85 2.35 -32.52
CA ASP A 297 -23.30 0.96 -32.67
C ASP A 297 -23.11 0.15 -31.38
N GLN A 298 -22.01 0.38 -30.65
CA GLN A 298 -21.81 -0.20 -29.32
C GLN A 298 -22.82 0.35 -28.29
N GLY A 299 -23.41 1.51 -28.57
CA GLY A 299 -24.25 2.22 -27.63
C GLY A 299 -23.46 2.82 -26.48
N LYS A 300 -24.13 3.60 -25.63
CA LYS A 300 -23.52 4.12 -24.41
C LYS A 300 -23.54 3.05 -23.30
N PRO A 301 -22.55 3.01 -22.39
CA PRO A 301 -22.60 2.16 -21.21
C PRO A 301 -23.85 2.41 -20.36
N ASP A 302 -24.28 1.39 -19.61
CA ASP A 302 -25.41 1.50 -18.70
C ASP A 302 -25.21 2.64 -17.69
N GLY A 303 -26.26 3.42 -17.46
CA GLY A 303 -26.22 4.60 -16.59
C GLY A 303 -25.54 5.84 -17.20
N ALA A 304 -24.78 5.72 -18.29
CA ALA A 304 -24.15 6.87 -18.92
C ALA A 304 -25.19 7.83 -19.52
N ALA A 305 -24.93 9.13 -19.50
CA ALA A 305 -25.74 10.11 -20.21
C ALA A 305 -25.42 10.09 -21.72
N LEU A 306 -24.14 9.94 -22.08
CA LEU A 306 -23.66 9.87 -23.46
C LEU A 306 -22.36 9.06 -23.59
N ALA A 307 -22.11 8.57 -24.79
CA ALA A 307 -20.80 8.14 -25.28
C ALA A 307 -20.55 8.82 -26.64
N ARG A 308 -19.34 9.31 -26.91
CA ARG A 308 -19.00 9.98 -28.17
C ARG A 308 -17.52 9.84 -28.52
N ALA A 309 -17.22 9.88 -29.82
CA ALA A 309 -15.87 9.97 -30.34
C ALA A 309 -15.54 11.37 -30.85
N GLY A 310 -14.28 11.77 -30.70
CA GLY A 310 -13.75 13.04 -31.18
C GLY A 310 -12.23 12.97 -31.35
N TRP A 311 -11.65 14.09 -31.78
CA TRP A 311 -10.20 14.28 -31.71
C TRP A 311 -9.82 14.79 -30.32
N TYR A 312 -8.68 14.33 -29.81
CA TYR A 312 -8.14 14.89 -28.59
C TYR A 312 -7.77 16.39 -28.77
N PRO A 313 -8.23 17.31 -27.91
CA PRO A 313 -7.96 18.73 -28.07
C PRO A 313 -6.47 19.07 -27.81
N ASN A 314 -5.88 19.88 -28.70
CA ASN A 314 -4.53 20.46 -28.61
C ASN A 314 -3.33 19.54 -28.89
N TYR A 315 -3.53 18.28 -29.26
CA TYR A 315 -2.46 17.45 -29.83
C TYR A 315 -2.85 16.99 -31.24
N VAL A 316 -1.82 16.94 -32.09
CA VAL A 316 -1.71 16.36 -33.44
C VAL A 316 -2.91 15.49 -33.83
N GLU A 317 -3.45 15.66 -35.05
CA GLU A 317 -4.53 14.90 -35.71
C GLU A 317 -4.25 13.37 -35.83
N LYS A 318 -3.91 12.73 -34.72
CA LYS A 318 -3.36 11.38 -34.58
C LYS A 318 -3.79 10.69 -33.29
N THR A 319 -4.62 11.31 -32.45
CA THR A 319 -5.15 10.67 -31.25
C THR A 319 -6.66 10.83 -31.19
N LEU A 320 -7.36 9.71 -31.33
CA LEU A 320 -8.81 9.63 -31.13
C LEU A 320 -9.12 9.65 -29.63
N LEU A 321 -10.18 10.36 -29.28
CA LEU A 321 -10.71 10.48 -27.93
C LEU A 321 -12.11 9.87 -27.91
N ILE A 322 -12.29 8.83 -27.11
CA ILE A 322 -13.60 8.28 -26.79
C ILE A 322 -14.00 8.79 -25.43
N GLU A 323 -15.13 9.48 -25.32
CA GLU A 323 -15.63 10.08 -24.08
C GLU A 323 -16.95 9.42 -23.68
N VAL A 324 -17.00 8.92 -22.45
CA VAL A 324 -18.22 8.48 -21.76
C VAL A 324 -18.51 9.45 -20.63
N LYS A 325 -19.72 10.00 -20.57
CA LYS A 325 -20.13 10.91 -19.50
C LYS A 325 -21.33 10.38 -18.75
N TYR A 326 -21.20 10.32 -17.43
CA TYR A 326 -22.28 10.12 -16.46
C TYR A 326 -22.67 11.48 -15.87
N VAL A 327 -23.97 11.67 -15.61
CA VAL A 327 -24.51 12.91 -15.04
C VAL A 327 -25.33 12.55 -13.80
N PHE A 328 -25.08 13.27 -12.72
CA PHE A 328 -25.67 13.01 -11.41
C PHE A 328 -26.57 14.18 -10.99
N ASP A 329 -27.71 13.87 -10.37
CA ASP A 329 -28.61 14.89 -9.81
C ASP A 329 -28.16 15.26 -8.38
N ALA A 330 -26.92 15.76 -8.29
CA ALA A 330 -26.19 16.28 -7.12
C ALA A 330 -25.21 15.35 -6.38
N SER A 331 -25.38 14.03 -6.37
CA SER A 331 -24.44 13.07 -5.77
C SER A 331 -24.52 11.69 -6.43
N TYR A 332 -23.51 10.85 -6.16
CA TYR A 332 -23.47 9.43 -6.51
C TYR A 332 -22.77 8.67 -5.37
N SER A 333 -22.98 7.37 -5.25
CA SER A 333 -22.34 6.55 -4.21
C SER A 333 -20.96 6.04 -4.64
N GLY A 334 -20.14 5.55 -3.70
CA GLY A 334 -18.91 4.84 -4.06
C GLY A 334 -19.16 3.62 -4.95
N ASP A 335 -20.35 3.01 -4.81
CA ASP A 335 -20.75 1.80 -5.54
C ASP A 335 -21.06 2.14 -6.99
N ASP A 336 -21.84 3.20 -7.19
CA ASP A 336 -22.10 3.78 -8.51
C ASP A 336 -20.79 4.08 -9.23
N PHE A 337 -19.82 4.70 -8.54
CA PHE A 337 -18.51 4.99 -9.13
C PHE A 337 -17.75 3.73 -9.54
N PHE A 338 -17.71 2.73 -8.66
CA PHE A 338 -17.02 1.47 -8.91
C PHE A 338 -17.65 0.74 -10.10
N GLU A 339 -18.99 0.70 -10.16
CA GLU A 339 -19.75 0.13 -11.25
C GLU A 339 -19.48 0.87 -12.58
N TYR A 340 -19.62 2.20 -12.62
CA TYR A 340 -19.40 2.99 -13.83
C TYR A 340 -17.97 2.86 -14.36
N HIS A 341 -16.98 2.87 -13.46
CA HIS A 341 -15.60 2.63 -13.82
C HIS A 341 -15.41 1.24 -14.43
N ASN A 342 -15.95 0.20 -13.81
CA ASN A 342 -15.79 -1.17 -14.30
C ASN A 342 -16.55 -1.42 -15.60
N ASN A 343 -17.75 -0.85 -15.75
CA ASN A 343 -18.54 -0.86 -16.99
C ASN A 343 -17.73 -0.27 -18.15
N VAL A 344 -17.08 0.87 -17.93
CA VAL A 344 -16.21 1.45 -18.97
C VAL A 344 -14.96 0.60 -19.17
N LYS A 345 -14.20 0.31 -18.11
CA LYS A 345 -12.88 -0.34 -18.21
C LYS A 345 -12.94 -1.76 -18.80
N TYR A 346 -13.90 -2.58 -18.40
CA TYR A 346 -13.89 -4.01 -18.71
C TYR A 346 -14.86 -4.42 -19.82
N TYR A 347 -15.84 -3.58 -20.15
CA TYR A 347 -16.86 -3.92 -21.14
C TYR A 347 -16.81 -2.97 -22.33
N PHE A 348 -17.05 -1.67 -22.11
CA PHE A 348 -17.14 -0.72 -23.22
C PHE A 348 -15.80 -0.46 -23.91
N THR A 349 -14.74 -0.23 -23.14
CA THR A 349 -13.44 0.22 -23.68
C THR A 349 -12.74 -0.88 -24.51
N PRO A 350 -12.72 -2.16 -24.09
CA PRO A 350 -12.13 -3.23 -24.90
C PRO A 350 -12.83 -3.40 -26.25
N ASP A 351 -14.17 -3.46 -26.28
CA ASP A 351 -14.93 -3.70 -27.51
C ASP A 351 -14.79 -2.55 -28.51
N VAL A 352 -14.81 -1.29 -28.01
CA VAL A 352 -14.58 -0.10 -28.84
C VAL A 352 -13.14 -0.06 -29.34
N TYR A 353 -12.16 -0.39 -28.48
CA TYR A 353 -10.74 -0.41 -28.86
C TYR A 353 -10.48 -1.40 -29.99
N ASP A 354 -10.93 -2.65 -29.84
CA ASP A 354 -10.66 -3.72 -30.80
C ASP A 354 -11.26 -3.37 -32.18
N ALA A 355 -12.48 -2.83 -32.21
CA ALA A 355 -13.12 -2.37 -33.44
C ALA A 355 -12.39 -1.19 -34.11
N ILE A 356 -11.83 -0.26 -33.32
CA ILE A 356 -11.05 0.87 -33.85
C ILE A 356 -9.67 0.41 -34.36
N VAL A 357 -9.06 -0.58 -33.71
CA VAL A 357 -7.79 -1.15 -34.19
C VAL A 357 -8.01 -1.90 -35.50
N GLU A 358 -9.07 -2.70 -35.61
CA GLU A 358 -9.45 -3.37 -36.88
C GLU A 358 -9.72 -2.34 -37.98
N LEU A 359 -10.37 -1.22 -37.65
CA LEU A 359 -10.58 -0.11 -38.58
C LEU A 359 -9.26 0.45 -39.14
N PHE A 360 -8.17 0.49 -38.38
CA PHE A 360 -6.90 1.02 -38.86
C PHE A 360 -6.27 0.17 -39.96
N GLU A 361 -6.48 -1.15 -39.94
CA GLU A 361 -5.94 -2.08 -40.94
C GLU A 361 -6.42 -1.74 -42.37
N ASP A 362 -7.62 -1.17 -42.52
CA ASP A 362 -8.17 -0.72 -43.81
C ASP A 362 -7.41 0.45 -44.45
N TYR A 363 -6.58 1.15 -43.68
CA TYR A 363 -5.92 2.41 -44.07
C TYR A 363 -4.39 2.37 -43.94
N GLU A 364 -3.82 1.19 -43.70
CA GLU A 364 -2.37 0.95 -43.74
C GLU A 364 -1.81 1.12 -45.16
N TYR A 365 -0.57 1.60 -45.30
CA TYR A 365 0.07 1.88 -46.60
C TYR A 365 1.12 0.86 -47.05
#